data_AF-A0A2R7M3D9-F1
#
_entry.id   AF-A0A2R7M3D9-F1
#
_cell.length_a   1.000
_cell.length_b   1.000
_cell.length_c   1.000
_cell.angle_alpha   90.00
_cell.angle_beta   90.00
_cell.angle_gamma   90.00
#
_symmetry.space_group_name_H-M   'P 1'
#
loop_
_entity.id
_entity.type
_entity.pdbx_description
1 polymer ?
#
loop_
_entity_poly.entity_id
_entity_poly.type
_entity_poly.pdbx_seq_one_letter_code
_entity_poly.pdbx_strand_id
1 'polypeptide(L)'
;MPFHSKQTLEHWVAEFVAARGAGEEVKVVVQDGHDGQDTGLVVMPLEHAPNTVWIEPRESGDELAWHILIEPSNEALDVTSFELNALTHELQIAAELCAFLQEKSLGHFEPDGPGAHPETTTAE
;
A
#
# COMPACT_ATOMS: atom_id res chain seq x y z
N MET A 1 -11.82 9.26 6.89
CA MET A 1 -11.19 8.22 6.05
C MET A 1 -10.14 7.54 6.91
N PRO A 2 -10.10 6.20 7.03
CA PRO A 2 -8.92 5.52 7.57
C PRO A 2 -7.82 5.59 6.51
N PHE A 3 -6.99 6.61 6.58
CA PHE A 3 -5.75 6.69 5.85
C PHE A 3 -4.63 6.12 6.73
N HIS A 4 -3.57 5.66 6.07
CA HIS A 4 -2.35 5.25 6.76
C HIS A 4 -1.19 6.12 6.29
N SER A 5 -0.46 6.66 7.25
CA SER A 5 0.71 7.48 6.99
C SER A 5 1.76 6.67 6.23
N LYS A 6 2.57 7.36 5.43
CA LYS A 6 3.74 6.75 4.77
C LYS A 6 4.61 5.97 5.75
N GLN A 7 4.85 6.50 6.95
CA GLN A 7 5.68 5.84 7.96
C GLN A 7 5.05 4.52 8.43
N THR A 8 3.74 4.49 8.66
CA THR A 8 2.99 3.28 9.03
C THR A 8 3.17 2.21 7.95
N LEU A 9 2.97 2.57 6.69
CA LEU A 9 3.09 1.63 5.57
C LEU A 9 4.53 1.18 5.34
N GLU A 10 5.53 2.05 5.47
CA GLU A 10 6.95 1.67 5.36
C GLU A 10 7.33 0.64 6.42
N HIS A 11 6.83 0.82 7.64
CA HIS A 11 7.04 -0.15 8.71
C HIS A 11 6.40 -1.50 8.40
N TRP A 12 5.14 -1.52 7.96
CA TRP A 12 4.44 -2.76 7.62
C TRP A 12 5.05 -3.48 6.41
N VAL A 13 5.45 -2.74 5.38
CA VAL A 13 6.16 -3.30 4.23
C VAL A 13 7.49 -3.93 4.68
N ALA A 14 8.26 -3.26 5.54
CA ALA A 14 9.51 -3.80 6.07
C ALA A 14 9.29 -5.09 6.88
N GLU A 15 8.22 -5.14 7.70
CA GLU A 15 7.85 -6.37 8.42
C GLU A 15 7.51 -7.52 7.47
N PHE A 16 6.72 -7.25 6.43
CA PHE A 16 6.36 -8.24 5.43
C PHE A 16 7.58 -8.78 4.69
N VAL A 17 8.46 -7.89 4.21
CA VAL A 17 9.69 -8.28 3.50
C VAL A 17 10.59 -9.13 4.39
N ALA A 18 10.74 -8.76 5.66
CA ALA A 18 11.53 -9.53 6.63
C ALA A 18 10.93 -10.92 6.92
N ALA A 19 9.60 -11.03 6.99
CA ALA A 19 8.90 -12.29 7.27
C ALA A 19 8.91 -13.24 6.05
N ARG A 20 8.72 -12.69 4.84
CA ARG A 20 8.67 -13.46 3.60
C ARG A 20 10.07 -13.81 3.06
N GLY A 21 11.03 -12.91 3.22
CA GLY A 21 12.33 -12.98 2.56
C GLY A 21 12.30 -12.62 1.06
N ALA A 22 11.30 -11.85 0.62
CA ALA A 22 11.16 -11.36 -0.76
C ALA A 22 10.37 -10.03 -0.79
N GLY A 23 10.46 -9.28 -1.90
CA GLY A 23 9.77 -8.00 -2.08
C GLY A 23 10.61 -6.76 -1.75
N GLU A 24 11.94 -6.85 -1.85
CA GLU A 24 12.88 -5.76 -1.56
C GLU A 24 12.67 -4.53 -2.48
N GLU A 25 12.04 -4.72 -3.63
CA GLU A 25 11.73 -3.65 -4.58
C GLU A 25 10.47 -2.85 -4.22
N VAL A 26 9.67 -3.31 -3.26
CA VAL A 26 8.46 -2.64 -2.80
C VAL A 26 8.84 -1.31 -2.13
N LYS A 27 8.17 -0.23 -2.53
CA LYS A 27 8.39 1.13 -2.02
C LYS A 27 7.08 1.75 -1.59
N VAL A 28 7.13 2.65 -0.62
CA VAL A 28 6.00 3.48 -0.23
C VAL A 28 6.24 4.90 -0.69
N VAL A 29 5.32 5.44 -1.48
CA VAL A 29 5.34 6.83 -1.95
C VAL A 29 4.24 7.63 -1.27
N VAL A 30 4.42 8.95 -1.19
CA VAL A 30 3.38 9.86 -0.71
C VAL A 30 2.37 10.07 -1.83
N GLN A 31 1.09 9.90 -1.53
CA GLN A 31 -0.01 10.46 -2.31
C GLN A 31 -0.54 11.71 -1.60
N ASP A 32 -0.80 12.77 -2.38
CA ASP A 32 -1.54 13.94 -1.91
C ASP A 32 -2.99 13.50 -1.62
N GLY A 33 -3.29 13.23 -0.34
CA GLY A 33 -4.63 12.89 0.11
C GLY A 33 -5.58 14.10 0.03
N HIS A 34 -6.88 13.83 0.02
CA HIS A 34 -7.87 14.87 0.30
C HIS A 34 -7.58 15.48 1.68
N ASP A 35 -7.63 16.81 1.80
CA ASP A 35 -7.28 17.58 3.01
C ASP A 35 -5.79 17.57 3.45
N GLY A 36 -4.85 17.29 2.54
CA GLY A 36 -3.42 17.45 2.83
C GLY A 36 -2.86 16.40 3.81
N GLN A 37 -3.56 15.27 3.94
CA GLN A 37 -3.06 14.11 4.69
C GLN A 37 -2.07 13.33 3.82
N ASP A 38 -0.92 12.99 4.39
CA ASP A 38 0.14 12.18 3.77
C ASP A 38 -0.31 10.72 3.65
N THR A 39 -1.16 10.43 2.67
CA THR A 39 -1.67 9.07 2.43
C THR A 39 -0.55 8.25 1.78
N GLY A 40 -0.18 7.12 2.38
CA GLY A 40 0.82 6.25 1.78
C GLY A 40 0.24 5.41 0.63
N LEU A 41 0.97 5.34 -0.48
CA LEU A 41 0.72 4.42 -1.59
C LEU A 41 1.86 3.42 -1.68
N VAL A 42 1.53 2.13 -1.71
CA VAL A 42 2.52 1.08 -1.89
C VAL A 42 2.68 0.80 -3.38
N VAL A 43 3.93 0.78 -3.85
CA VAL A 43 4.30 0.62 -5.24
C VAL A 43 5.30 -0.52 -5.35
N MET A 44 5.03 -1.46 -6.25
CA MET A 44 5.91 -2.60 -6.52
C MET A 44 6.15 -2.67 -8.04
N PRO A 45 7.36 -2.36 -8.52
CA PRO A 45 7.71 -2.63 -9.91
C PRO A 45 7.71 -4.15 -10.17
N LEU A 46 7.42 -4.55 -11.40
CA LEU A 46 7.56 -5.93 -11.85
C LEU A 46 8.85 -6.02 -12.67
N GLU A 47 9.73 -6.97 -12.35
CA GLU A 47 10.98 -7.13 -13.12
C GLU A 47 10.68 -7.78 -14.48
N HIS A 48 9.67 -8.66 -14.52
CA HIS A 48 9.32 -9.46 -15.70
C HIS A 48 8.12 -8.91 -16.48
N ALA A 49 7.67 -7.69 -16.20
CA ALA A 49 6.64 -6.99 -16.96
C ALA A 49 6.90 -5.47 -16.96
N PRO A 50 6.49 -4.72 -17.99
CA PRO A 50 6.64 -3.27 -18.04
C PRO A 50 5.69 -2.52 -17.07
N ASN A 51 4.82 -3.26 -16.39
CA ASN A 51 3.81 -2.72 -15.52
C ASN A 51 4.36 -2.48 -14.10
N THR A 52 3.78 -1.50 -13.42
CA THR A 52 3.96 -1.33 -11.99
C THR A 52 2.67 -1.76 -11.29
N VAL A 53 2.81 -2.33 -10.10
CA VAL A 53 1.69 -2.67 -9.23
C VAL A 53 1.53 -1.56 -8.19
N TRP A 54 0.31 -1.05 -8.06
CA TRP A 54 -0.07 -0.11 -7.02
C TRP A 54 -1.02 -0.79 -6.03
N ILE A 55 -0.75 -0.61 -4.74
CA ILE A 55 -1.55 -1.18 -3.65
C ILE A 55 -1.98 -0.04 -2.73
N GLU A 56 -3.29 0.17 -2.65
CA GLU A 56 -3.88 1.30 -1.92
C GLU A 56 -5.18 0.90 -1.22
N PRO A 57 -5.49 1.52 -0.07
CA PRO A 57 -6.80 1.40 0.52
C PRO A 57 -7.83 2.18 -0.32
N ARG A 58 -9.00 1.57 -0.55
CA ARG A 58 -10.15 2.19 -1.23
C ARG A 58 -11.38 2.07 -0.35
N GLU A 59 -12.21 3.12 -0.39
CA GLU A 59 -13.52 3.07 0.24
C GLU A 59 -14.44 2.15 -0.58
N SER A 60 -15.01 1.13 0.08
CA SER A 60 -16.02 0.25 -0.49
C SER A 60 -17.25 0.27 0.41
N GLY A 61 -18.04 1.35 0.30
CA GLY A 61 -19.17 1.59 1.19
C GLY A 61 -18.70 2.00 2.59
N ASP A 62 -19.12 1.25 3.61
CA ASP A 62 -18.74 1.50 5.01
C ASP A 62 -17.44 0.78 5.43
N GLU A 63 -16.81 0.03 4.51
CA GLU A 63 -15.62 -0.78 4.78
C GLU A 63 -14.38 -0.28 4.02
N LEU A 64 -13.21 -0.42 4.66
CA LEU A 64 -11.91 -0.20 4.03
C LEU A 64 -11.45 -1.50 3.33
N ALA A 65 -11.30 -1.43 2.01
CA ALA A 65 -10.78 -2.54 1.22
C ALA A 65 -9.45 -2.16 0.57
N TRP A 66 -8.44 -3.02 0.68
CA TRP A 66 -7.18 -2.85 -0.03
C TRP A 66 -7.27 -3.44 -1.42
N HIS A 67 -6.82 -2.67 -2.40
CA HIS A 67 -6.92 -3.03 -3.81
C HIS A 67 -5.55 -3.04 -4.46
N ILE A 68 -5.39 -3.95 -5.42
CA ILE A 68 -4.27 -4.00 -6.35
C ILE A 68 -4.72 -3.39 -7.66
N LEU A 69 -4.01 -2.37 -8.11
CA LEU A 69 -4.16 -1.78 -9.44
C LEU A 69 -2.94 -2.15 -10.28
N ILE A 70 -3.21 -2.63 -11.50
CA ILE A 70 -2.22 -2.83 -12.54
C ILE A 70 -2.76 -2.12 -13.77
N GLU A 71 -2.07 -1.07 -14.19
CA GLU A 71 -2.45 -0.29 -15.36
C GLU A 71 -2.07 -1.03 -16.64
N PRO A 72 -2.86 -0.91 -17.72
CA PRO A 72 -2.51 -1.50 -18.99
C PRO A 72 -1.18 -0.92 -19.51
N SER A 73 -0.34 -1.78 -20.07
CA SER A 73 0.85 -1.35 -20.83
C SER A 73 0.48 -1.10 -22.29
N ASN A 74 1.12 -0.13 -22.93
CA ASN A 74 0.98 0.13 -24.36
C ASN A 74 1.75 -0.88 -25.24
N GLU A 75 2.53 -1.77 -24.62
CA GLU A 75 3.35 -2.78 -25.28
C GLU A 75 2.81 -4.19 -25.02
N ALA A 76 2.93 -5.07 -26.01
CA ALA A 76 2.62 -6.48 -25.84
C ALA A 76 3.71 -7.14 -24.98
N LEU A 77 3.29 -7.95 -24.00
CA LEU A 77 4.19 -8.75 -23.20
C LEU A 77 4.52 -10.07 -23.94
N ASP A 78 5.74 -10.16 -24.49
CA ASP A 78 6.28 -11.37 -25.10
C ASP A 78 7.34 -11.96 -24.16
N VAL A 79 7.02 -13.09 -23.54
CA VAL A 79 7.82 -13.73 -22.48
C VAL A 79 7.86 -15.24 -22.65
N THR A 80 8.97 -15.84 -22.27
CA THR A 80 9.15 -17.29 -22.19
C THR A 80 8.36 -17.89 -21.01
N SER A 81 8.26 -19.23 -20.96
CA SER A 81 7.65 -19.92 -19.82
C SER A 81 8.37 -19.66 -18.49
N PHE A 82 9.69 -19.45 -18.54
CA PHE A 82 10.49 -19.13 -17.35
C PHE A 82 10.15 -17.72 -16.84
N GLU A 83 10.15 -16.72 -17.72
CA GLU A 83 9.83 -15.33 -17.38
C GLU A 83 8.36 -15.19 -16.93
N LEU A 84 7.43 -15.90 -17.57
CA LEU A 84 6.04 -15.91 -17.13
C LEU A 84 5.89 -16.51 -15.73
N ASN A 85 6.61 -17.58 -15.41
CA ASN A 85 6.59 -18.15 -14.07
C ASN A 85 7.18 -17.18 -13.03
N ALA A 86 8.26 -16.47 -13.36
CA ALA A 86 8.81 -15.43 -12.51
C ALA A 86 7.79 -14.29 -12.28
N LEU A 87 7.11 -13.83 -13.33
CA LEU A 87 6.02 -12.86 -13.21
C LEU A 87 4.87 -13.35 -12.31
N THR A 88 4.48 -14.63 -12.40
CA THR A 88 3.45 -15.16 -11.48
C THR A 88 3.90 -15.13 -10.02
N HIS A 89 5.19 -15.34 -9.76
CA HIS A 89 5.75 -15.23 -8.42
C HIS A 89 5.74 -13.77 -7.92
N GLU A 90 6.04 -12.80 -8.78
CA GLU A 90 5.90 -11.36 -8.46
C GLU A 90 4.45 -10.97 -8.15
N LEU A 91 3.49 -11.40 -8.97
CA LEU A 91 2.07 -11.13 -8.75
C LEU A 91 1.56 -11.78 -7.45
N GLN A 92 2.07 -12.96 -7.12
CA GLN A 92 1.81 -13.62 -5.85
C GLN A 92 2.40 -12.80 -4.67
N ILE A 93 3.53 -12.12 -4.87
CA ILE A 93 4.07 -11.18 -3.88
C ILE A 93 3.12 -10.03 -3.61
N ALA A 94 2.63 -9.37 -4.67
CA ALA A 94 1.65 -8.29 -4.54
C ALA A 94 0.36 -8.74 -3.85
N ALA A 95 -0.17 -9.92 -4.21
CA ALA A 95 -1.39 -10.47 -3.64
C ALA A 95 -1.28 -10.68 -2.12
N GLU A 96 -0.19 -11.30 -1.66
CA GLU A 96 0.04 -11.53 -0.23
C GLU A 96 0.29 -10.23 0.53
N LEU A 97 1.02 -9.28 -0.06
CA LEU A 97 1.24 -7.97 0.55
C LEU A 97 -0.08 -7.22 0.73
N CYS A 98 -0.95 -7.22 -0.29
CA CYS A 98 -2.27 -6.62 -0.19
C CYS A 98 -3.13 -7.25 0.91
N ALA A 99 -3.13 -8.58 1.02
CA ALA A 99 -3.85 -9.28 2.09
C ALA A 99 -3.29 -8.95 3.48
N PHE A 100 -1.96 -8.89 3.62
CA PHE A 100 -1.30 -8.48 4.86
C PHE A 100 -1.69 -7.06 5.28
N LEU A 101 -1.70 -6.11 4.34
CA LEU A 101 -2.11 -4.73 4.60
C LEU A 101 -3.58 -4.64 5.01
N GLN A 102 -4.46 -5.41 4.37
CA GLN A 102 -5.87 -5.53 4.78
C GLN A 102 -5.97 -5.99 6.25
N GLU A 103 -5.30 -7.07 6.63
CA GLU A 103 -5.34 -7.59 8.00
C GLU A 103 -4.79 -6.59 9.02
N LYS A 104 -3.66 -5.94 8.72
CA LYS A 104 -3.06 -4.91 9.58
C LYS A 104 -4.01 -3.72 9.81
N SER A 105 -4.75 -3.36 8.78
CA SER A 105 -5.66 -2.21 8.82
C SER A 105 -6.91 -2.49 9.66
N LEU A 106 -7.38 -3.75 9.76
CA LEU A 106 -8.60 -4.14 10.49
C LEU A 106 -8.57 -3.92 12.02
N GLY A 107 -7.47 -3.40 12.58
CA GLY A 107 -7.38 -3.01 13.98
C GLY A 107 -6.46 -1.82 14.25
N HIS A 108 -6.06 -1.08 13.21
CA HIS A 108 -5.15 0.04 13.34
C HIS A 108 -5.91 1.37 13.29
N PHE A 109 -5.91 2.08 14.41
CA PHE A 109 -6.26 3.50 14.45
C PHE A 109 -4.97 4.29 14.49
N GLU A 110 -4.79 5.17 13.51
CA GLU A 110 -3.64 6.07 13.47
C GLU A 110 -3.76 7.03 14.67
N PRO A 111 -2.70 7.22 15.48
CA PRO A 111 -2.76 8.14 16.60
C PRO A 111 -3.00 9.56 16.07
N ASP A 112 -4.01 10.26 16.62
CA ASP A 112 -4.28 11.66 16.35
C ASP A 112 -2.96 12.45 16.41
N GLY A 113 -2.56 13.04 15.28
CA GLY A 113 -1.33 13.82 15.20
C GLY A 113 -1.37 14.98 16.20
N PRO A 114 -0.21 15.55 16.61
CA PRO A 114 -0.16 16.68 17.53
C PRO A 114 -0.73 17.94 16.86
N GLY A 115 -2.06 18.06 16.86
CA GLY A 115 -2.81 19.17 16.27
C GLY A 115 -4.14 19.44 16.95
N ALA A 116 -4.70 18.49 17.70
CA ALA A 116 -5.85 18.72 18.57
C ALA A 116 -5.41 19.37 19.89
N HIS A 117 -5.05 20.65 19.87
CA HIS A 117 -5.05 21.44 21.09
C HIS A 117 -6.48 21.50 21.64
N PRO A 118 -6.75 21.04 22.88
CA PRO A 118 -8.01 21.37 23.51
C PRO A 118 -7.97 22.88 23.79
N GLU A 119 -8.79 23.64 23.06
CA GLU A 119 -9.13 24.99 23.45
C GLU A 119 -9.69 24.92 24.86
N THR A 120 -8.86 25.32 25.83
CA THR A 120 -9.24 25.45 27.22
C THR A 120 -10.20 26.62 27.29
N THR A 121 -11.49 26.36 27.10
CA THR A 121 -12.53 27.29 27.52
C THR A 121 -12.56 27.30 29.04
N THR A 122 -11.73 28.17 29.61
CA THR A 122 -12.01 28.80 30.89
C THR A 122 -13.14 29.79 30.65
N ALA A 123 -14.31 29.51 31.21
CA ALA A 123 -15.34 30.51 31.43
C ALA A 123 -15.87 30.34 32.86
N GLU A 124 -15.63 31.39 33.65
CA GLU A 124 -16.16 31.69 34.99
C GLU A 124 -17.68 31.60 35.09
#